data_AF-A0A9D5ZCT4-F1
#
_entry.id   AF-A0A9D5ZCT4-F1
#
_cell.length_a   1.000
_cell.length_b   1.000
_cell.length_c   1.000
_cell.angle_alpha   90.00
_cell.angle_beta   90.00
_cell.angle_gamma   90.00
#
_symmetry.space_group_name_H-M   'P 1'
#
loop_
_entity.id
_entity.type
_entity.pdbx_description
1 polymer ?
#
loop_
_entity_poly.entity_id
_entity_poly.type
_entity_poly.pdbx_seq_one_letter_code
_entity_poly.pdbx_strand_id
1 'polypeptide(L)'
;MFDGGAPRGEDWPHLVEKYLRDRNFPVEVINAGIPGGASFDSFGRFYSEGHFFQPDIAILVNAWNDLKQFSSNEMLSNLVTPYVVDTNPRHKYFNVVDKVLCENSQVFFQLRDRFVLWWYGIGSEGKIIAPEKREKNDIMPMPLEQYRLTFTLFAELAKAIQAVPVIIQQARFVTRNNTEEQKKKIGFQFSQLGHSGMVKGFEKTDAILEEVARKTGSVLLRTEQFHGNDVMFIDHIHFSPEGSRMFAQWLAEQLVPILQPGQDLHPGAEGTFPYSTP
;
A
#
# COMPACT_ATOMS: atom_id res chain seq x y z
N MET A 1 -7.42 -0.93 7.74
CA MET A 1 -7.50 -2.37 7.37
C MET A 1 -7.08 -2.47 5.92
N PHE A 2 -6.01 -3.23 5.64
CA PHE A 2 -5.41 -3.33 4.30
C PHE A 2 -6.24 -4.22 3.36
N ASP A 3 -6.96 -5.17 3.95
CA ASP A 3 -7.98 -5.98 3.29
C ASP A 3 -9.35 -5.51 3.79
N GLY A 4 -10.00 -4.61 3.04
CA GLY A 4 -11.29 -4.04 3.45
C GLY A 4 -12.42 -5.08 3.60
N GLY A 5 -12.23 -6.30 3.09
CA GLY A 5 -13.16 -7.41 3.22
C GLY A 5 -12.87 -8.34 4.40
N ALA A 6 -11.70 -8.25 5.03
CA ALA A 6 -11.33 -9.14 6.12
C ALA A 6 -12.03 -8.75 7.44
N PRO A 7 -12.51 -9.73 8.24
CA PRO A 7 -12.86 -9.48 9.64
C PRO A 7 -11.68 -8.92 10.44
N ARG A 8 -11.98 -8.28 11.58
CA ARG A 8 -10.94 -7.76 12.48
C ARG A 8 -10.01 -8.91 12.93
N GLY A 9 -8.71 -8.74 12.70
CA GLY A 9 -7.70 -9.75 13.05
C GLY A 9 -7.52 -10.87 12.01
N GLU A 10 -8.23 -10.80 10.88
CA GLU A 10 -8.10 -11.75 9.77
C GLU A 10 -7.43 -11.14 8.53
N ASP A 11 -6.93 -9.90 8.61
CA ASP A 11 -6.09 -9.34 7.56
C ASP A 11 -4.70 -10.02 7.55
N TRP A 12 -4.05 -10.02 6.39
CA TRP A 12 -2.82 -10.78 6.19
C TRP A 12 -1.69 -10.43 7.19
N PRO A 13 -1.48 -9.17 7.66
CA PRO A 13 -0.46 -8.90 8.70
C PRO A 13 -0.73 -9.61 10.03
N HIS A 14 -1.98 -9.61 10.51
CA HIS A 14 -2.33 -10.34 11.74
C HIS A 14 -2.18 -11.85 11.56
N LEU A 15 -2.53 -12.36 10.38
CA LEU A 15 -2.34 -13.78 10.07
C LEU A 15 -0.86 -14.17 9.97
N VAL A 16 0.02 -13.29 9.48
CA VAL A 16 1.48 -13.52 9.49
C VAL A 16 1.98 -13.67 10.92
N GLU A 17 1.61 -12.76 11.83
CA GLU A 17 1.97 -12.87 13.25
C GLU A 17 1.52 -14.21 13.83
N LYS A 18 0.26 -14.56 13.61
CA LYS A 18 -0.32 -15.84 14.07
C LYS A 18 0.49 -17.03 13.55
N TYR A 19 0.76 -17.08 12.25
CA TYR A 19 1.48 -18.19 11.63
C TYR A 19 2.94 -18.30 12.08
N LEU A 20 3.60 -17.18 12.38
CA LEU A 20 4.95 -17.19 12.94
C LEU A 20 4.94 -17.64 14.42
N ARG A 21 3.98 -17.18 15.21
CA ARG A 21 3.80 -17.62 16.60
C ARG A 21 3.46 -19.11 16.71
N ASP A 22 2.63 -19.64 15.81
CA ASP A 22 2.33 -21.08 15.71
C ASP A 22 3.59 -21.91 15.42
N ARG A 23 4.65 -21.29 14.89
CA ARG A 23 5.98 -21.88 14.64
C ARG A 23 7.00 -21.58 15.76
N ASN A 24 6.54 -21.06 16.90
CA ASN A 24 7.33 -20.68 18.07
C ASN A 24 8.30 -19.50 17.84
N PHE A 25 8.01 -18.62 16.88
CA PHE A 25 8.72 -17.33 16.79
C PHE A 25 8.05 -16.30 17.70
N PRO A 26 8.77 -15.68 18.64
CA PRO A 26 8.21 -14.69 19.56
C PRO A 26 8.12 -13.30 18.89
N VAL A 27 7.29 -13.19 17.86
CA VAL A 27 7.15 -11.96 17.06
C VAL A 27 5.93 -11.13 17.45
N GLU A 28 6.01 -9.84 17.17
CA GLU A 28 4.91 -8.88 17.13
C GLU A 28 4.92 -8.20 15.75
N VAL A 29 3.75 -8.09 15.12
CA VAL A 29 3.60 -7.45 13.80
C VAL A 29 2.81 -6.16 13.95
N ILE A 30 3.49 -5.04 13.75
CA ILE A 30 2.86 -3.71 13.75
C ILE A 30 2.42 -3.37 12.32
N ASN A 31 1.11 -3.43 12.07
CA ASN A 31 0.54 -3.00 10.79
C ASN A 31 0.47 -1.46 10.68
N ALA A 32 1.48 -0.86 10.05
CA ALA A 32 1.55 0.58 9.80
C ALA A 32 0.87 1.02 8.48
N GLY A 33 0.16 0.11 7.82
CA GLY A 33 -0.41 0.34 6.49
C GLY A 33 -1.58 1.33 6.47
N ILE A 34 -1.56 2.27 5.51
CA ILE A 34 -2.62 3.26 5.30
C ILE A 34 -3.36 2.98 3.97
N PRO A 35 -4.68 2.74 4.00
CA PRO A 35 -5.47 2.60 2.78
C PRO A 35 -5.32 3.83 1.86
N GLY A 36 -5.08 3.57 0.58
CA GLY A 36 -4.87 4.63 -0.42
C GLY A 36 -3.49 5.28 -0.41
N GLY A 37 -2.60 4.93 0.54
CA GLY A 37 -1.23 5.45 0.58
C GLY A 37 -0.36 4.91 -0.55
N ALA A 38 0.44 5.79 -1.15
CA ALA A 38 1.52 5.45 -2.07
C ALA A 38 2.81 5.15 -1.29
N SER A 39 3.86 4.70 -1.98
CA SER A 39 5.15 4.38 -1.34
C SER A 39 5.72 5.54 -0.53
N PHE A 40 5.60 6.78 -1.02
CA PHE A 40 6.14 7.95 -0.34
C PHE A 40 5.38 8.28 0.95
N ASP A 41 4.08 7.98 1.02
CA ASP A 41 3.28 8.13 2.25
C ASP A 41 3.76 7.12 3.30
N SER A 42 3.90 5.85 2.89
CA SER A 42 4.41 4.77 3.74
C SER A 42 5.81 5.11 4.28
N PHE A 43 6.72 5.56 3.41
CA PHE A 43 8.06 5.99 3.80
C PHE A 43 8.04 7.19 4.74
N GLY A 44 7.26 8.24 4.43
CA GLY A 44 7.15 9.43 5.26
C GLY A 44 6.68 9.10 6.67
N ARG A 45 5.75 8.15 6.81
CA ARG A 45 5.31 7.67 8.13
C ARG A 45 6.36 6.85 8.85
N PHE A 46 7.06 5.96 8.15
CA PHE A 46 8.14 5.19 8.75
C PHE A 46 9.27 6.11 9.27
N TYR A 47 9.62 7.13 8.48
CA TYR A 47 10.59 8.16 8.84
C TYR A 47 10.14 9.00 10.03
N SER A 48 8.87 9.40 10.11
CA SER A 48 8.39 10.29 11.17
C SER A 48 8.04 9.57 12.47
N GLU A 49 7.51 8.35 12.41
CA GLU A 49 6.94 7.65 13.56
C GLU A 49 7.43 6.19 13.68
N GLY A 50 7.50 5.47 12.55
CA GLY A 50 7.69 4.03 12.57
C GLY A 50 9.02 3.56 13.16
N HIS A 51 10.07 4.37 13.05
CA HIS A 51 11.38 4.05 13.63
C HIS A 51 11.41 4.03 15.16
N PHE A 52 10.47 4.71 15.84
CA PHE A 52 10.42 4.71 17.32
C PHE A 52 10.05 3.36 17.91
N PHE A 53 9.46 2.46 17.11
CA PHE A 53 9.16 1.09 17.54
C PHE A 53 10.38 0.17 17.55
N GLN A 54 11.56 0.67 17.12
CA GLN A 54 12.81 -0.10 17.04
C GLN A 54 12.63 -1.48 16.37
N PRO A 55 12.04 -1.55 15.16
CA PRO A 55 11.73 -2.84 14.56
C PRO A 55 13.01 -3.60 14.17
N ASP A 56 13.04 -4.91 14.37
CA ASP A 56 14.10 -5.77 13.85
C ASP A 56 13.99 -5.96 12.32
N ILE A 57 12.76 -5.89 11.80
CA ILE A 57 12.44 -6.05 10.38
C ILE A 57 11.47 -4.95 9.96
N ALA A 58 11.80 -4.21 8.90
CA ALA A 58 10.92 -3.25 8.28
C ALA A 58 10.46 -3.77 6.91
N ILE A 59 9.15 -3.89 6.71
CA ILE A 59 8.55 -4.38 5.46
C ILE A 59 7.86 -3.24 4.71
N LEU A 60 8.16 -3.08 3.42
CA LEU A 60 7.45 -2.14 2.53
C LEU A 60 6.80 -2.86 1.34
N VAL A 61 5.50 -2.63 1.15
CA VAL A 61 4.69 -3.21 0.06
C VAL A 61 3.78 -2.14 -0.54
N ASN A 62 4.17 -1.60 -1.70
CA ASN A 62 3.41 -0.58 -2.43
C ASN A 62 3.64 -0.78 -3.93
N ALA A 63 2.67 -0.38 -4.76
CA ALA A 63 2.82 -0.16 -6.20
C ALA A 63 1.53 0.47 -6.79
N TRP A 64 0.37 -0.06 -6.42
CA TRP A 64 -0.91 0.34 -6.99
C TRP A 64 -1.24 1.83 -6.87
N ASN A 65 -1.08 2.41 -5.69
CA ASN A 65 -1.36 3.83 -5.51
C ASN A 65 -0.32 4.71 -6.19
N ASP A 66 0.93 4.24 -6.32
CA ASP A 66 1.99 4.91 -7.09
C ASP A 66 1.64 4.96 -8.59
N LEU A 67 1.09 3.87 -9.15
CA LEU A 67 0.65 3.80 -10.55
C LEU A 67 -0.35 4.88 -10.95
N LYS A 68 -1.14 5.41 -9.99
CA LYS A 68 -2.10 6.49 -10.24
C LYS A 68 -1.42 7.77 -10.73
N GLN A 69 -0.14 7.94 -10.41
CA GLN A 69 0.66 9.13 -10.75
C GLN A 69 1.55 8.90 -11.98
N PHE A 70 1.73 7.65 -12.42
CA PHE A 70 2.68 7.28 -13.48
C PHE A 70 2.34 7.84 -14.87
N SER A 71 1.14 8.37 -15.03
CA SER A 71 0.66 9.01 -16.26
C SER A 71 0.87 10.52 -16.30
N SER A 72 1.46 11.10 -15.25
CA SER A 72 1.66 12.54 -15.06
C SER A 72 3.15 12.89 -14.94
N ASN A 73 3.52 14.04 -15.50
CA ASN A 73 4.82 14.69 -15.29
C ASN A 73 4.75 15.81 -14.24
N GLU A 74 3.64 15.91 -13.52
CA GLU A 74 3.53 16.85 -12.41
C GLU A 74 4.30 16.34 -11.19
N MET A 75 4.99 17.26 -10.50
CA MET A 75 5.67 16.92 -9.25
C MET A 75 4.66 16.46 -8.19
N LEU A 76 5.08 15.55 -7.30
CA LEU A 76 4.23 15.06 -6.22
C LEU A 76 3.62 16.18 -5.38
N SER A 77 4.39 17.24 -5.11
CA SER A 77 3.92 18.42 -4.35
C SER A 77 2.76 19.16 -5.02
N ASN A 78 2.60 19.03 -6.34
CA ASN A 78 1.47 19.61 -7.08
C ASN A 78 0.25 18.67 -7.08
N LEU A 79 0.48 17.35 -6.97
CA LEU A 79 -0.56 16.32 -6.96
C LEU A 79 -1.15 16.12 -5.55
N VAL A 80 -0.30 16.17 -4.53
CA VAL A 80 -0.67 16.01 -3.13
C VAL A 80 -1.01 17.38 -2.58
N THR A 81 -2.31 17.69 -2.58
CA THR A 81 -2.81 18.84 -1.84
C THR A 81 -2.92 18.46 -0.37
N PRO A 82 -2.39 19.28 0.57
CA PRO A 82 -2.64 19.06 1.99
C PRO A 82 -4.13 18.91 2.22
N TYR A 83 -4.51 18.02 3.14
CA TYR A 83 -5.90 17.88 3.51
C TYR A 83 -6.42 19.19 4.10
N VAL A 84 -7.10 19.99 3.29
CA VAL A 84 -7.77 21.20 3.75
C VAL A 84 -9.16 20.77 4.21
N VAL A 85 -9.35 20.70 5.54
CA VAL A 85 -10.64 20.35 6.17
C VAL A 85 -11.79 21.15 5.52
N ASP A 86 -11.50 22.40 5.14
CA ASP A 86 -12.43 23.33 4.54
C ASP A 86 -12.86 23.04 3.09
N THR A 87 -12.24 22.11 2.37
CA THR A 87 -12.61 21.83 0.98
C THR A 87 -13.39 20.53 0.80
N ASN A 88 -13.54 19.73 1.86
CA ASN A 88 -14.27 18.47 1.80
C ASN A 88 -15.79 18.71 1.90
N PRO A 89 -16.57 18.53 0.82
CA PRO A 89 -18.02 18.74 0.83
C PRO A 89 -18.76 17.76 1.77
N ARG A 90 -18.09 16.69 2.22
CA ARG A 90 -18.63 15.78 3.24
C ARG A 90 -18.63 16.39 4.64
N HIS A 91 -17.72 17.33 4.91
CA HIS A 91 -17.57 17.96 6.23
C HIS A 91 -18.31 19.29 6.32
N LYS A 92 -18.58 19.94 5.17
CA LYS A 92 -19.30 21.21 5.12
C LYS A 92 -20.76 21.00 4.79
N TYR A 93 -21.64 21.63 5.57
CA TYR A 93 -23.04 21.76 5.20
C TYR A 93 -23.20 22.76 4.05
N PHE A 94 -24.05 22.44 3.09
CA PHE A 94 -24.31 23.31 1.93
C PHE A 94 -25.08 24.58 2.31
N ASN A 95 -25.93 24.47 3.33
CA ASN A 95 -26.70 25.58 3.90
C ASN A 95 -27.25 25.17 5.29
N VAL A 96 -28.00 26.07 5.94
CA VAL A 96 -28.58 25.85 7.27
C VAL A 96 -29.58 24.68 7.27
N VAL A 97 -30.34 24.47 6.20
CA VAL A 97 -31.29 23.36 6.09
C VAL A 97 -30.55 22.02 6.02
N ASP A 98 -29.52 21.94 5.19
CA ASP A 98 -28.62 20.78 5.10
C ASP A 98 -28.01 20.44 6.46
N LYS A 99 -27.56 21.46 7.21
CA LYS A 99 -27.07 21.29 8.58
C LYS A 99 -28.10 20.67 9.51
N VAL A 100 -29.29 21.28 9.59
CA VAL A 100 -30.36 20.80 10.47
C VAL A 100 -30.74 19.36 10.12
N LEU A 101 -30.88 19.03 8.83
CA LEU A 101 -31.23 17.69 8.40
C LEU A 101 -30.12 16.67 8.68
N CYS A 102 -28.85 17.02 8.48
CA CYS A 102 -27.74 16.13 8.84
C CYS A 102 -27.63 15.88 10.35
N GLU A 103 -27.84 16.91 11.17
CA GLU A 103 -27.75 16.81 12.63
C GLU A 103 -28.94 16.06 13.24
N ASN A 104 -30.11 16.10 12.58
CA ASN A 104 -31.35 15.50 13.11
C ASN A 104 -31.81 14.22 12.39
N SER A 105 -31.22 13.85 11.25
CA SER A 105 -31.63 12.66 10.48
C SER A 105 -30.43 11.90 9.91
N GLN A 106 -30.20 10.71 10.47
CA GLN A 106 -29.17 9.78 9.97
C GLN A 106 -29.46 9.30 8.55
N VAL A 107 -30.73 9.13 8.19
CA VAL A 107 -31.13 8.75 6.82
C VAL A 107 -30.76 9.84 5.84
N PHE A 108 -31.05 11.11 6.16
CA PHE A 108 -30.66 12.22 5.32
C PHE A 108 -29.14 12.32 5.19
N PHE A 109 -28.39 12.19 6.29
CA PHE A 109 -26.93 12.18 6.26
C PHE A 109 -26.37 11.13 5.29
N GLN A 110 -26.87 9.89 5.34
CA GLN A 110 -26.44 8.82 4.45
C GLN A 110 -26.80 9.09 2.98
N LEU A 111 -28.03 9.55 2.71
CA LEU A 111 -28.45 9.90 1.35
C LEU A 111 -27.63 11.06 0.78
N ARG A 112 -27.37 12.08 1.60
CA ARG A 112 -26.52 13.22 1.26
C ARG A 112 -25.11 12.78 0.95
N ASP A 113 -24.48 11.95 1.78
CA ASP A 113 -23.12 11.46 1.53
C ASP A 113 -23.05 10.72 0.19
N ARG A 114 -24.03 9.84 -0.10
CA ARG A 114 -24.14 9.17 -1.41
C ARG A 114 -24.32 10.15 -2.57
N PHE A 115 -25.15 11.17 -2.41
CA PHE A 115 -25.34 12.22 -3.40
C PHE A 115 -24.03 13.00 -3.64
N VAL A 116 -23.31 13.39 -2.59
CA VAL A 116 -22.03 14.11 -2.69
C VAL A 116 -20.98 13.25 -3.38
N LEU A 117 -20.84 11.98 -2.99
CA LEU A 117 -19.91 11.05 -3.64
C LEU A 117 -20.22 10.90 -5.14
N TRP A 118 -21.50 10.76 -5.49
CA TRP A 118 -21.92 10.70 -6.89
C TRP A 118 -21.66 12.00 -7.65
N TRP A 119 -22.07 13.14 -7.09
CA TRP A 119 -21.96 14.46 -7.73
C TRP A 119 -20.52 14.86 -8.01
N TYR A 120 -19.60 14.57 -7.08
CA TYR A 120 -18.18 14.87 -7.22
C TYR A 120 -17.39 13.74 -7.92
N GLY A 121 -18.04 12.63 -8.26
CA GLY A 121 -17.39 11.46 -8.85
C GLY A 121 -16.31 10.89 -7.94
N ILE A 122 -16.57 10.76 -6.64
CA ILE A 122 -15.63 10.19 -5.66
C ILE A 122 -16.05 8.75 -5.39
N GLY A 123 -15.18 7.81 -5.72
CA GLY A 123 -15.32 6.38 -5.41
C GLY A 123 -14.58 5.98 -4.14
N SER A 124 -14.53 4.66 -3.87
CA SER A 124 -13.87 4.07 -2.71
C SER A 124 -12.37 4.39 -2.62
N GLU A 125 -11.71 4.62 -3.76
CA GLU A 125 -10.28 4.93 -3.84
C GLU A 125 -9.97 6.37 -4.29
N GLY A 126 -10.94 7.27 -4.17
CA GLY A 126 -10.79 8.67 -4.56
C GLY A 126 -11.51 9.01 -5.87
N LYS A 127 -11.04 10.04 -6.57
CA LYS A 127 -11.75 10.59 -7.74
C LYS A 127 -11.78 9.58 -8.89
N ILE A 128 -12.98 9.30 -9.38
CA ILE A 128 -13.26 8.51 -10.58
C ILE A 128 -12.86 9.35 -11.78
N ILE A 129 -11.87 8.86 -12.53
CA ILE A 129 -11.45 9.48 -13.79
C ILE A 129 -12.47 9.11 -14.86
N ALA A 130 -12.85 10.01 -15.77
CA ALA A 130 -13.83 9.65 -16.82
C ALA A 130 -13.20 8.70 -17.88
N PRO A 131 -13.94 7.73 -18.47
CA PRO A 131 -13.39 6.71 -19.37
C PRO A 131 -12.53 7.26 -20.52
N GLU A 132 -12.93 8.37 -21.13
CA GLU A 132 -12.23 9.03 -22.23
C GLU A 132 -10.83 9.56 -21.85
N LYS A 133 -10.53 9.67 -20.55
CA LYS A 133 -9.21 10.04 -20.03
C LYS A 133 -8.36 8.82 -19.65
N ARG A 134 -8.90 7.60 -19.77
CA ARG A 134 -8.30 6.33 -19.30
C ARG A 134 -7.75 5.50 -20.45
N GLU A 135 -6.86 6.05 -21.26
CA GLU A 135 -6.20 5.27 -22.32
C GLU A 135 -4.71 5.59 -22.45
N LYS A 136 -4.13 6.20 -21.41
CA LYS A 136 -2.69 6.42 -21.38
C LYS A 136 -1.99 5.09 -21.16
N ASN A 137 -1.19 4.68 -22.13
CA ASN A 137 -0.30 3.51 -22.02
C ASN A 137 1.15 3.92 -21.77
N ASP A 138 1.40 5.24 -21.81
CA ASP A 138 2.70 5.81 -21.53
C ASP A 138 2.87 6.03 -20.04
N ILE A 139 4.05 5.62 -19.58
CA ILE A 139 4.50 5.79 -18.20
C ILE A 139 5.58 6.84 -18.24
N MET A 140 5.36 7.89 -17.47
CA MET A 140 6.25 9.00 -17.34
C MET A 140 7.49 8.60 -16.52
N PRO A 141 8.70 9.03 -16.91
CA PRO A 141 9.93 8.66 -16.20
C PRO A 141 9.99 9.20 -14.78
N MET A 142 9.50 10.43 -14.54
CA MET A 142 9.71 11.10 -13.26
C MET A 142 9.03 10.39 -12.06
N PRO A 143 7.76 9.94 -12.15
CA PRO A 143 7.15 9.12 -11.09
C PRO A 143 7.91 7.80 -10.80
N LEU A 144 8.54 7.19 -11.80
CA LEU A 144 9.35 5.98 -11.62
C LEU A 144 10.64 6.28 -10.85
N GLU A 145 11.29 7.39 -11.15
CA GLU A 145 12.49 7.83 -10.42
C GLU A 145 12.16 8.20 -8.98
N GLN A 146 11.00 8.81 -8.74
CA GLN A 146 10.50 9.05 -7.39
C GLN A 146 10.21 7.73 -6.65
N TYR A 147 9.57 6.76 -7.30
CA TYR A 147 9.33 5.43 -6.73
C TYR A 147 10.64 4.73 -6.34
N ARG A 148 11.63 4.76 -7.24
CA ARG A 148 12.99 4.26 -6.98
C ARG A 148 13.65 4.94 -5.80
N LEU A 149 13.61 6.28 -5.75
CA LEU A 149 14.17 7.06 -4.65
C LEU A 149 13.51 6.68 -3.33
N THR A 150 12.19 6.59 -3.28
CA THR A 150 11.44 6.21 -2.08
C THR A 150 11.86 4.85 -1.52
N PHE A 151 11.92 3.81 -2.36
CA PHE A 151 12.33 2.47 -1.90
C PHE A 151 13.80 2.42 -1.49
N THR A 152 14.67 3.21 -2.14
CA THR A 152 16.07 3.36 -1.74
C THR A 152 16.16 3.99 -0.35
N LEU A 153 15.46 5.11 -0.13
CA LEU A 153 15.46 5.81 1.16
C LEU A 153 14.86 4.95 2.29
N PHE A 154 13.80 4.19 2.00
CA PHE A 154 13.24 3.23 2.94
C PHE A 154 14.29 2.20 3.38
N ALA A 155 15.00 1.58 2.42
CA ALA A 155 16.00 0.57 2.71
C ALA A 155 17.17 1.13 3.54
N GLU A 156 17.67 2.32 3.17
CA GLU A 156 18.76 2.97 3.90
C GLU A 156 18.33 3.41 5.31
N LEU A 157 17.10 3.91 5.47
CA LEU A 157 16.57 4.27 6.79
C LEU A 157 16.43 3.04 7.70
N ALA A 158 15.87 1.94 7.19
CA ALA A 158 15.74 0.70 7.96
C ALA A 158 17.11 0.24 8.49
N LYS A 159 18.13 0.22 7.64
CA LYS A 159 19.50 -0.12 8.06
C LYS A 159 20.09 0.87 9.05
N ALA A 160 19.82 2.16 8.88
CA ALA A 160 20.33 3.20 9.79
C ALA A 160 19.81 3.00 11.22
N ILE A 161 18.61 2.43 11.36
CA ILE A 161 18.03 2.04 12.66
C ILE A 161 18.26 0.55 12.98
N GLN A 162 19.20 -0.07 12.27
CA GLN A 162 19.60 -1.47 12.39
C GLN A 162 18.54 -2.51 11.97
N ALA A 163 17.35 -2.11 11.52
CA ALA A 163 16.34 -3.04 11.00
C ALA A 163 16.75 -3.69 9.67
N VAL A 164 16.32 -4.93 9.43
CA VAL A 164 16.45 -5.61 8.13
C VAL A 164 15.42 -5.02 7.16
N PRO A 165 15.84 -4.38 6.06
CA PRO A 165 14.89 -3.92 5.03
C PRO A 165 14.39 -5.10 4.19
N VAL A 166 13.08 -5.32 4.24
CA VAL A 166 12.36 -6.30 3.42
C VAL A 166 11.44 -5.54 2.46
N ILE A 167 11.66 -5.74 1.16
CA ILE A 167 10.83 -5.20 0.08
C ILE A 167 10.00 -6.35 -0.46
N ILE A 168 8.68 -6.18 -0.57
CA ILE A 168 7.80 -7.19 -1.17
C ILE A 168 7.18 -6.60 -2.43
N GLN A 169 7.27 -7.33 -3.54
CA GLN A 169 6.50 -7.02 -4.74
C GLN A 169 5.00 -7.08 -4.40
N GLN A 170 4.23 -6.07 -4.80
CA GLN A 170 2.79 -6.12 -4.56
C GLN A 170 2.13 -7.22 -5.39
N ALA A 171 1.55 -8.21 -4.71
CA ALA A 171 0.66 -9.18 -5.33
C ALA A 171 -0.55 -8.47 -5.93
N ARG A 172 -0.95 -8.87 -7.13
CA ARG A 172 -1.95 -8.13 -7.93
C ARG A 172 -2.74 -9.03 -8.85
N PHE A 173 -3.97 -8.65 -9.16
CA PHE A 173 -4.80 -9.36 -10.11
C PHE A 173 -4.50 -9.00 -11.59
N VAL A 174 -3.90 -7.83 -11.81
CA VAL A 174 -3.55 -7.31 -13.14
C VAL A 174 -2.40 -8.12 -13.76
N THR A 175 -2.65 -8.76 -14.90
CA THR A 175 -1.67 -9.53 -15.69
C THR A 175 -1.87 -9.29 -17.18
N ARG A 176 -0.87 -9.64 -18.00
CA ARG A 176 -0.95 -9.60 -19.47
C ARG A 176 -2.12 -10.43 -20.04
N ASN A 177 -2.52 -11.47 -19.32
CA ASN A 177 -3.41 -12.51 -19.82
C ASN A 177 -4.82 -12.43 -19.21
N ASN A 178 -5.17 -11.32 -18.55
CA ASN A 178 -6.52 -11.20 -18.00
C ASN A 178 -7.56 -11.30 -19.11
N THR A 179 -8.57 -12.14 -18.90
CA THR A 179 -9.74 -12.25 -19.79
C THR A 179 -10.60 -10.98 -19.71
N GLU A 180 -11.52 -10.79 -20.66
CA GLU A 180 -12.45 -9.66 -20.61
C GLU A 180 -13.32 -9.66 -19.34
N GLU A 181 -13.67 -10.84 -18.81
CA GLU A 181 -14.42 -10.94 -17.55
C GLU A 181 -13.55 -10.53 -16.35
N GLN A 182 -12.29 -10.98 -16.31
CA GLN A 182 -11.36 -10.59 -15.27
C GLN A 182 -11.07 -9.08 -15.32
N LYS A 183 -10.96 -8.48 -16.51
CA LYS A 183 -10.76 -7.02 -16.67
C LYS A 183 -11.88 -6.20 -16.04
N LYS A 184 -13.12 -6.71 -15.95
CA LYS A 184 -14.23 -6.02 -15.26
C LYS A 184 -14.01 -5.86 -13.76
N LYS A 185 -13.19 -6.73 -13.15
CA LYS A 185 -12.81 -6.63 -11.73
C LYS A 185 -11.72 -5.57 -11.49
N ILE A 186 -11.05 -5.09 -12.55
CA ILE A 186 -9.94 -4.15 -12.43
C ILE A 186 -10.49 -2.73 -12.37
N GLY A 187 -10.16 -2.01 -11.30
CA GLY A 187 -10.57 -0.63 -11.06
C GLY A 187 -9.85 0.40 -11.95
N PHE A 188 -9.97 0.28 -13.28
CA PHE A 188 -9.37 1.22 -14.25
C PHE A 188 -9.77 2.67 -13.97
N GLN A 189 -10.94 2.92 -13.38
CA GLN A 189 -11.41 4.24 -13.02
C GLN A 189 -10.57 5.00 -12.00
N PHE A 190 -9.73 4.30 -11.25
CA PHE A 190 -8.91 4.88 -10.19
C PHE A 190 -7.49 5.22 -10.67
N SER A 191 -7.17 4.92 -11.93
CA SER A 191 -5.92 5.27 -12.59
C SER A 191 -6.21 5.93 -13.94
N GLN A 192 -5.27 6.72 -14.46
CA GLN A 192 -5.36 7.21 -15.84
C GLN A 192 -4.82 6.19 -16.85
N LEU A 193 -4.29 5.07 -16.36
CA LEU A 193 -3.70 4.02 -17.19
C LEU A 193 -4.76 3.03 -17.67
N GLY A 194 -4.69 2.68 -18.95
CA GLY A 194 -5.39 1.51 -19.49
C GLY A 194 -4.75 0.21 -19.01
N HIS A 195 -5.32 -0.93 -19.41
CA HIS A 195 -4.83 -2.24 -18.98
C HIS A 195 -3.36 -2.52 -19.34
N SER A 196 -2.96 -2.25 -20.59
CA SER A 196 -1.57 -2.42 -21.01
C SER A 196 -0.62 -1.44 -20.32
N GLY A 197 -1.08 -0.21 -20.08
CA GLY A 197 -0.37 0.78 -19.26
C GLY A 197 -0.13 0.31 -17.82
N MET A 198 -1.15 -0.28 -17.17
CA MET A 198 -1.02 -0.84 -15.82
C MET A 198 -0.04 -2.01 -15.77
N VAL A 199 -0.14 -2.96 -16.70
CA VAL A 199 0.78 -4.10 -16.81
C VAL A 199 2.22 -3.60 -16.94
N LYS A 200 2.48 -2.70 -17.89
CA LYS A 200 3.79 -2.09 -18.10
C LYS A 200 4.26 -1.32 -16.85
N GLY A 201 3.33 -0.70 -16.13
CA GLY A 201 3.58 0.01 -14.88
C GLY A 201 4.12 -0.91 -13.80
N PHE A 202 3.40 -2.01 -13.55
CA PHE A 202 3.80 -3.02 -12.59
C PHE A 202 5.14 -3.69 -12.95
N GLU A 203 5.39 -3.98 -14.22
CA GLU A 203 6.67 -4.53 -14.65
C GLU A 203 7.84 -3.57 -14.40
N LYS A 204 7.60 -2.27 -14.60
CA LYS A 204 8.60 -1.24 -14.28
C LYS A 204 8.82 -1.10 -12.78
N THR A 205 7.77 -1.15 -11.96
CA THR A 205 7.94 -1.12 -10.50
C THR A 205 8.71 -2.34 -10.04
N ASP A 206 8.38 -3.54 -10.53
CA ASP A 206 9.09 -4.77 -10.12
C ASP A 206 10.57 -4.72 -10.47
N ALA A 207 10.91 -4.28 -11.69
CA ALA A 207 12.30 -4.09 -12.09
C ALA A 207 13.04 -3.06 -11.21
N ILE A 208 12.36 -2.00 -10.77
CA ILE A 208 12.92 -1.03 -9.82
C ILE A 208 13.17 -1.70 -8.46
N LEU A 209 12.22 -2.50 -7.96
CA LEU A 209 12.38 -3.19 -6.68
C LEU A 209 13.56 -4.17 -6.69
N GLU A 210 13.75 -4.89 -7.80
CA GLU A 210 14.94 -5.73 -8.03
C GLU A 210 16.24 -4.96 -7.99
N GLU A 211 16.29 -3.83 -8.72
CA GLU A 211 17.46 -2.99 -8.76
C GLU A 211 17.80 -2.40 -7.39
N VAL A 212 16.79 -1.85 -6.69
CA VAL A 212 16.93 -1.29 -5.36
C VAL A 212 17.42 -2.37 -4.40
N ALA A 213 16.73 -3.51 -4.31
CA ALA A 213 17.11 -4.58 -3.39
C ALA A 213 18.54 -5.08 -3.61
N ARG A 214 18.97 -5.23 -4.87
CA ARG A 214 20.36 -5.58 -5.20
C ARG A 214 21.34 -4.49 -4.75
N LYS A 215 21.04 -3.21 -5.01
CA LYS A 215 21.92 -2.08 -4.71
C LYS A 215 22.05 -1.84 -3.20
N THR A 216 20.94 -1.95 -2.48
CA THR A 216 20.86 -1.74 -1.04
C THR A 216 21.05 -3.03 -0.26
N GLY A 217 21.23 -4.20 -0.89
CA GLY A 217 21.30 -5.47 -0.16
C GLY A 217 20.06 -5.76 0.67
N SER A 218 18.89 -5.24 0.29
CA SER A 218 17.62 -5.54 0.94
C SER A 218 17.12 -6.92 0.54
N VAL A 219 16.33 -7.54 1.41
CA VAL A 219 15.63 -8.77 1.05
C VAL A 219 14.47 -8.43 0.11
N LEU A 220 14.43 -9.03 -1.07
CA LEU A 220 13.31 -8.92 -2.00
C LEU A 220 12.46 -10.19 -1.96
N LEU A 221 11.19 -10.05 -1.61
CA LEU A 221 10.20 -11.12 -1.68
C LEU A 221 9.31 -10.92 -2.91
N ARG A 222 9.25 -11.98 -3.70
CA ARG A 222 8.64 -12.05 -5.03
C ARG A 222 7.27 -12.71 -4.97
N THR A 223 6.27 -12.12 -5.65
CA THR A 223 4.85 -12.50 -5.49
C THR A 223 4.19 -12.96 -6.79
N GLU A 224 4.97 -13.25 -7.83
CA GLU A 224 4.50 -13.61 -9.16
C GLU A 224 3.56 -14.84 -9.15
N GLN A 225 3.75 -15.78 -8.21
CA GLN A 225 2.88 -16.94 -8.02
C GLN A 225 1.42 -16.60 -7.67
N PHE A 226 1.17 -15.38 -7.21
CA PHE A 226 -0.17 -14.92 -6.86
C PHE A 226 -0.85 -14.15 -7.99
N HIS A 227 -0.12 -13.71 -9.01
CA HIS A 227 -0.64 -12.74 -9.96
C HIS A 227 -1.80 -13.32 -10.79
N GLY A 228 -2.88 -12.55 -10.93
CA GLY A 228 -4.05 -12.93 -11.74
C GLY A 228 -4.90 -14.09 -11.19
N ASN A 229 -4.65 -14.53 -9.95
CA ASN A 229 -5.40 -15.61 -9.34
C ASN A 229 -6.78 -15.14 -8.84
N ASP A 230 -7.86 -15.61 -9.45
CA ASP A 230 -9.24 -15.25 -9.09
C ASP A 230 -9.65 -15.60 -7.66
N VAL A 231 -9.04 -16.63 -7.07
CA VAL A 231 -9.31 -17.00 -5.68
C VAL A 231 -8.64 -16.02 -4.71
N MET A 232 -7.47 -15.50 -5.10
CA MET A 232 -6.69 -14.61 -4.23
C MET A 232 -7.33 -13.23 -4.09
N PHE A 233 -8.02 -12.70 -5.10
CA PHE A 233 -8.42 -11.30 -5.12
C PHE A 233 -9.93 -11.08 -5.26
N ILE A 234 -10.43 -10.06 -4.56
CA ILE A 234 -11.79 -9.53 -4.75
C ILE A 234 -11.81 -8.59 -5.97
N ASP A 235 -10.75 -7.79 -6.15
CA ASP A 235 -10.60 -6.82 -7.24
C ASP A 235 -9.15 -6.79 -7.79
N HIS A 236 -8.68 -5.65 -8.30
CA HIS A 236 -7.32 -5.53 -8.85
C HIS A 236 -6.19 -5.75 -7.83
N ILE A 237 -6.41 -5.50 -6.53
CA ILE A 237 -5.35 -5.49 -5.52
C ILE A 237 -5.77 -5.99 -4.13
N HIS A 238 -7.05 -5.96 -3.79
CA HIS A 238 -7.52 -6.40 -2.48
C HIS A 238 -7.69 -7.92 -2.47
N PHE A 239 -7.11 -8.56 -1.45
CA PHE A 239 -7.26 -10.00 -1.28
C PHE A 239 -8.69 -10.38 -0.92
N SER A 240 -9.08 -11.61 -1.27
CA SER A 240 -10.19 -12.29 -0.64
C SER A 240 -9.76 -12.81 0.75
N PRO A 241 -10.69 -13.23 1.62
CA PRO A 241 -10.32 -13.88 2.88
C PRO A 241 -9.41 -15.11 2.69
N GLU A 242 -9.60 -15.86 1.60
CA GLU A 242 -8.71 -16.97 1.25
C GLU A 242 -7.35 -16.48 0.76
N GLY A 243 -7.34 -15.45 -0.10
CA GLY A 243 -6.10 -14.82 -0.56
C GLY A 243 -5.26 -14.26 0.58
N SER A 244 -5.87 -13.65 1.58
CA SER A 244 -5.19 -13.15 2.78
C SER A 244 -4.55 -14.29 3.58
N ARG A 245 -5.23 -15.44 3.75
CA ARG A 245 -4.64 -16.63 4.38
C ARG A 245 -3.47 -17.19 3.58
N MET A 246 -3.66 -17.39 2.27
CA MET A 246 -2.62 -17.92 1.38
C MET A 246 -1.38 -17.02 1.38
N PHE A 247 -1.57 -15.70 1.24
CA PHE A 247 -0.49 -14.73 1.24
C PHE A 247 0.22 -14.67 2.59
N ALA A 248 -0.52 -14.64 3.69
CA ALA A 248 0.05 -14.59 5.03
C ALA A 248 0.85 -15.85 5.37
N GLN A 249 0.36 -17.03 4.99
CA GLN A 249 1.08 -18.28 5.22
C GLN A 249 2.39 -18.29 4.43
N TRP A 250 2.35 -17.94 3.14
CA TRP A 250 3.54 -17.84 2.31
C TRP A 250 4.53 -16.83 2.90
N LEU A 251 4.08 -15.64 3.30
CA LEU A 251 4.95 -14.62 3.84
C LEU A 251 5.59 -15.07 5.16
N ALA A 252 4.84 -15.71 6.05
CA ALA A 252 5.40 -16.30 7.27
C ALA A 252 6.52 -17.30 6.94
N GLU A 253 6.33 -18.15 5.94
CA GLU A 253 7.37 -19.10 5.48
C GLU A 253 8.61 -18.38 4.93
N GLN A 254 8.45 -17.26 4.21
CA GLN A 254 9.56 -16.46 3.71
C GLN A 254 10.31 -15.71 4.83
N LEU A 255 9.64 -15.35 5.93
CA LEU A 255 10.25 -14.63 7.04
C LEU A 255 11.01 -15.56 8.00
N VAL A 256 10.68 -16.86 8.05
CA VAL A 256 11.36 -17.83 8.94
C VAL A 256 12.89 -17.79 8.80
N PRO A 257 13.50 -17.85 7.60
CA PRO A 257 14.96 -17.79 7.45
C PRO A 257 15.57 -16.47 7.94
N ILE A 258 14.82 -15.37 7.90
CA ILE A 258 15.28 -14.04 8.34
C ILE A 258 15.25 -13.94 9.88
N LEU A 259 14.34 -14.68 10.52
CA LEU A 259 14.12 -14.69 11.97
C LEU A 259 14.97 -15.73 12.72
N GLN A 260 15.72 -16.59 12.05
CA GLN A 260 16.45 -17.68 12.72
C GLN A 260 17.65 -17.16 13.54
N PRO A 261 17.79 -17.56 14.83
CA PRO A 261 18.92 -17.18 15.67
C PRO A 261 20.25 -17.67 15.11
N GLY A 262 21.25 -16.78 15.01
CA GLY A 262 22.60 -17.11 14.52
C GLY A 262 22.98 -16.41 13.21
N GLN A 263 22.03 -15.83 12.50
CA GLN A 263 22.34 -14.61 11.74
C GLN A 263 22.40 -13.48 12.77
N ASP A 264 23.60 -13.06 13.11
CA ASP A 264 23.80 -11.82 13.85
C ASP A 264 23.20 -10.70 12.99
N LEU A 265 21.96 -10.29 13.28
CA LEU A 265 21.32 -9.18 12.58
C LEU A 265 22.02 -7.86 12.93
N HIS A 266 22.78 -7.84 14.04
CA HIS A 266 23.46 -6.66 14.56
C HIS A 266 24.87 -6.99 15.12
N PRO A 267 25.84 -7.37 14.27
CA PRO A 267 27.23 -7.56 14.71
C PRO A 267 27.85 -6.20 15.03
N GLY A 268 27.58 -5.66 16.23
CA GLY A 268 28.16 -4.41 16.71
C GLY A 268 27.27 -3.47 17.54
N ALA A 269 26.05 -3.85 17.94
CA ALA A 269 25.16 -2.98 18.72
C ALA A 269 25.44 -2.96 20.24
N GLU A 270 26.71 -2.94 20.67
CA GLU A 270 27.06 -2.66 22.09
C GLU A 270 27.07 -1.16 22.44
N GLY A 271 26.32 -0.35 21.67
CA GLY A 271 26.15 1.08 21.91
C GLY A 271 24.88 1.35 22.73
N THR A 272 25.02 1.61 24.02
CA THR A 272 23.93 2.12 24.87
C THR A 272 23.34 3.39 24.24
N PHE A 273 22.09 3.33 23.76
CA PHE A 273 21.36 4.54 23.37
C PHE A 273 21.11 5.39 24.62
N PRO A 274 21.46 6.69 24.61
CA PRO A 274 21.44 7.54 25.81
C PRO A 274 20.05 8.01 26.23
N TYR A 275 18.97 7.34 25.83
CA TYR A 275 17.61 7.66 26.24
C TYR A 275 17.17 6.78 27.42
N SER A 276 17.98 6.75 28.49
CA SER A 276 17.42 6.54 29.82
C SER A 276 16.58 7.79 30.14
N THR A 277 15.27 7.63 30.12
CA THR A 277 14.32 8.64 30.58
C THR A 277 14.63 9.03 32.04
N PRO A 278 14.43 10.31 32.42
CA PRO A 278 14.67 10.81 33.78
C PRO A 278 13.68 10.25 34.81
#